data_AF-A0A3M0XPB1-F1
#
_entry.id   AF-A0A3M0XPB1-F1
#
_cell.length_a   1.000
_cell.length_b   1.000
_cell.length_c   1.000
_cell.angle_alpha   90.00
_cell.angle_beta   90.00
_cell.angle_gamma   90.00
#
_symmetry.space_group_name_H-M   'P 1'
#
loop_
_entity.id
_entity.type
_entity.pdbx_description
1 polymer ?
#
loop_
_entity_poly.entity_id
_entity_poly.type
_entity_poly.pdbx_seq_one_letter_code
_entity_poly.pdbx_strand_id
1 'polypeptide(L)'
;MDKKDKTGSKHLAPAKHRQLDFFIADAWSADPRDDIASMEHPIFALKAGDTRDIEYEHNGIRVAIRPTSKGRATIFDKDIWIYCMSRLVQALDAGADISRT
;
A
#
# COMPACT_ATOMS: atom_id res chain seq x y z
N MET A 1 -45.32 22.38 31.10
CA MET A 1 -45.11 21.24 30.19
C MET A 1 -44.16 21.71 29.10
N ASP A 2 -42.92 21.22 29.12
CA ASP A 2 -42.16 20.84 27.92
C ASP A 2 -40.80 20.31 28.35
N LYS A 3 -40.72 18.98 28.42
CA LYS A 3 -39.46 18.24 28.55
C LYS A 3 -38.81 18.24 27.17
N LYS A 4 -37.60 18.79 27.04
CA LYS A 4 -36.72 18.50 25.91
C LYS A 4 -35.78 17.37 26.29
N ASP A 5 -36.14 16.16 25.87
CA ASP A 5 -35.18 15.07 25.70
C ASP A 5 -34.39 15.29 24.40
N LYS A 6 -33.07 15.05 24.45
CA LYS A 6 -32.37 13.99 23.68
C LYS A 6 -30.86 14.25 23.65
N THR A 7 -30.15 13.48 24.46
CA THR A 7 -28.87 12.81 24.21
C THR A 7 -28.19 13.11 22.86
N GLY A 8 -27.17 13.97 22.88
CA GLY A 8 -26.13 14.04 21.85
C GLY A 8 -24.86 13.40 22.37
N SER A 9 -24.66 12.12 22.08
CA SER A 9 -23.42 11.39 22.36
C SER A 9 -22.22 12.11 21.74
N LYS A 10 -21.43 12.83 22.56
CA LYS A 10 -20.12 13.38 22.20
C LYS A 10 -19.03 12.29 22.24
N HIS A 11 -19.31 11.10 21.71
CA HIS A 11 -18.37 9.96 21.69
C HIS A 11 -17.81 9.67 20.30
N LEU A 12 -17.69 10.67 19.44
CA LEU A 12 -16.90 10.55 18.22
C LEU A 12 -15.71 11.47 18.35
N ALA A 13 -14.51 10.89 18.38
CA ALA A 13 -13.29 11.66 18.22
C ALA A 13 -13.37 12.41 16.88
N PRO A 14 -12.89 13.67 16.80
CA PRO A 14 -12.85 14.37 15.53
C PRO A 14 -12.09 13.52 14.51
N ALA A 15 -12.63 13.42 13.29
CA ALA A 15 -12.02 12.63 12.23
C ALA A 15 -10.60 13.17 11.96
N LYS A 16 -9.59 12.45 12.45
CA LYS A 16 -8.18 12.85 12.36
C LYS A 16 -7.61 12.68 10.96
N HIS A 17 -8.20 11.78 10.17
CA HIS A 17 -7.78 11.46 8.81
C HIS A 17 -8.99 11.63 7.89
N ARG A 18 -8.84 12.46 6.86
CA ARG A 18 -9.84 12.55 5.80
C ARG A 18 -9.76 11.25 5.02
N GLN A 19 -10.79 10.42 5.12
CA GLN A 19 -10.87 9.21 4.31
C GLN A 19 -10.89 9.62 2.84
N LEU A 20 -9.95 9.10 2.06
CA LEU A 20 -9.86 9.35 0.63
C LEU A 20 -10.87 8.49 -0.13
N ASP A 21 -11.26 8.97 -1.31
CA ASP A 21 -12.12 8.22 -2.21
C ASP A 21 -11.33 7.06 -2.86
N PHE A 22 -12.03 5.96 -3.13
CA PHE A 22 -11.45 4.86 -3.92
C PHE A 22 -11.23 5.30 -5.36
N PHE A 23 -10.12 4.87 -5.95
CA PHE A 23 -9.87 5.04 -7.39
C PHE A 23 -10.18 3.73 -8.13
N ILE A 24 -10.58 3.85 -9.39
CA ILE A 24 -10.74 2.72 -10.29
C ILE A 24 -9.42 2.51 -11.03
N ALA A 25 -8.95 1.26 -11.06
CA ALA A 25 -7.77 0.91 -11.82
C ALA A 25 -8.08 0.82 -13.33
N ASP A 26 -7.76 1.85 -14.10
CA ASP A 26 -7.88 1.88 -15.57
C ASP A 26 -6.53 1.55 -16.21
N ALA A 27 -6.11 0.30 -16.10
CA ALA A 27 -4.78 -0.16 -16.56
C ALA A 27 -4.79 -0.74 -17.99
N TRP A 28 -5.69 -0.29 -18.87
CA TRP A 28 -5.85 -0.95 -20.19
C TRP A 28 -4.71 -0.69 -21.18
N SER A 29 -3.89 0.34 -20.94
CA SER A 29 -2.81 0.77 -21.85
C SER A 29 -1.51 1.12 -21.12
N ALA A 30 -1.31 0.63 -19.90
CA ALA A 30 -0.03 0.85 -19.22
C ALA A 30 1.03 -0.03 -19.89
N ASP A 31 2.08 0.58 -20.44
CA ASP A 31 3.26 -0.16 -20.87
C ASP A 31 3.79 -0.96 -19.67
N PRO A 32 4.05 -2.26 -19.82
CA PRO A 32 4.58 -3.07 -18.73
C PRO A 32 5.95 -2.52 -18.34
N ARG A 33 6.01 -1.80 -17.22
CA ARG A 33 7.27 -1.45 -16.57
C ARG A 33 7.69 -2.59 -15.69
N ASP A 34 8.99 -2.81 -15.64
CA ASP A 34 9.61 -3.73 -14.69
C ASP A 34 10.43 -2.95 -13.65
N ASP A 35 10.48 -3.48 -12.44
CA ASP A 35 11.33 -3.02 -11.36
C ASP A 35 12.46 -4.04 -11.15
N ILE A 36 13.51 -3.90 -11.97
CA ILE A 36 14.69 -4.76 -11.94
C ILE A 36 15.48 -4.57 -10.64
N ALA A 37 15.48 -3.37 -10.07
CA ALA A 37 16.23 -3.09 -8.85
C ALA A 37 15.69 -3.94 -7.68
N SER A 38 14.37 -3.98 -7.48
CA SER A 38 13.78 -4.82 -6.42
C SER A 38 13.99 -6.31 -6.63
N MET A 39 14.29 -6.78 -7.84
CA MET A 39 14.57 -8.20 -8.11
C MET A 39 15.89 -8.68 -7.51
N GLU A 40 16.84 -7.79 -7.24
CA GLU A 40 18.10 -8.15 -6.58
C GLU A 40 17.92 -8.43 -5.08
N HIS A 41 16.77 -8.01 -4.53
CA HIS A 41 16.41 -8.15 -3.13
C HIS A 41 15.33 -9.22 -2.96
N PRO A 42 15.37 -10.01 -1.86
CA PRO A 42 14.41 -11.10 -1.65
C PRO A 42 13.08 -10.56 -1.12
N ILE A 43 12.52 -9.51 -1.71
CA ILE A 43 11.25 -8.88 -1.32
C ILE A 43 10.06 -9.70 -1.85
N PHE A 44 10.20 -10.27 -3.04
CA PHE A 44 9.19 -11.11 -3.66
C PHE A 44 9.56 -12.59 -3.60
N ALA A 45 8.55 -13.46 -3.61
CA ALA A 45 8.71 -14.90 -3.74
C ALA A 45 8.60 -15.34 -5.20
N LEU A 46 9.35 -16.37 -5.61
CA LEU A 46 9.20 -16.96 -6.94
C LEU A 46 7.92 -17.81 -7.06
N LYS A 47 7.37 -18.25 -5.94
CA LYS A 47 6.15 -19.05 -5.86
C LYS A 47 5.33 -18.65 -4.63
N ALA A 48 4.01 -18.68 -4.78
CA ALA A 48 3.08 -18.43 -3.68
C ALA A 48 3.29 -19.43 -2.53
N GLY A 49 3.02 -18.98 -1.30
CA GLY A 49 3.14 -19.79 -0.09
C GLY A 49 4.55 -19.85 0.52
N ASP A 50 5.48 -19.01 0.07
CA ASP A 50 6.77 -18.87 0.75
C ASP A 50 6.60 -18.12 2.09
N THR A 51 6.71 -18.87 3.18
CA THR A 51 6.48 -18.41 4.57
C THR A 51 7.76 -18.28 5.37
N ARG A 52 8.94 -18.41 4.73
CA ARG A 52 10.22 -18.35 5.42
C ARG A 52 10.49 -16.92 5.90
N ASP A 53 10.93 -16.80 7.15
CA ASP A 53 11.53 -15.56 7.66
C ASP A 53 12.88 -15.36 6.94
N ILE A 54 13.08 -14.16 6.39
CA ILE A 54 14.32 -13.80 5.67
C ILE A 54 14.95 -12.60 6.36
N GLU A 55 16.22 -12.74 6.71
CA GLU A 55 17.08 -11.62 7.09
C GLU A 55 17.99 -11.31 5.90
N TYR A 56 17.95 -10.07 5.43
CA TYR A 56 18.72 -9.61 4.27
C TYR A 56 19.60 -8.43 4.67
N GLU A 57 20.88 -8.47 4.31
CA GLU A 57 21.82 -7.37 4.52
C GLU A 57 22.48 -6.97 3.20
N HIS A 58 22.43 -5.69 2.85
CA HIS A 58 23.08 -5.15 1.67
C HIS A 58 23.47 -3.68 1.90
N ASN A 59 24.70 -3.31 1.53
CA ASN A 59 25.25 -1.96 1.73
C ASN A 59 25.06 -1.41 3.16
N GLY A 60 25.19 -2.27 4.17
CA GLY A 60 25.01 -1.92 5.58
C GLY A 60 23.54 -1.72 6.02
N ILE A 61 22.58 -1.92 5.12
CA ILE A 61 21.14 -1.92 5.43
C ILE A 61 20.71 -3.34 5.72
N ARG A 62 20.07 -3.55 6.87
CA ARG A 62 19.46 -4.82 7.27
C ARG A 62 17.94 -4.74 7.18
N VAL A 63 17.33 -5.75 6.58
CA VAL A 63 15.88 -5.87 6.40
C VAL A 63 15.45 -7.27 6.85
N ALA A 64 14.49 -7.31 7.77
CA ALA A 64 13.81 -8.52 8.20
C ALA A 64 12.45 -8.63 7.48
N ILE A 65 12.22 -9.73 6.78
CA ILE A 65 10.98 -10.02 6.08
C ILE A 65 10.31 -11.20 6.77
N ARG A 66 9.16 -10.93 7.39
CA ARG A 66 8.35 -11.93 8.09
C ARG A 66 6.99 -12.10 7.40
N PRO A 67 6.81 -13.13 6.58
CA PRO A 67 5.55 -13.37 5.89
C PRO A 67 4.42 -13.76 6.84
N THR A 68 3.18 -13.69 6.36
CA THR A 68 2.02 -14.25 7.07
C THR A 68 1.87 -15.74 6.76
N SER A 69 0.85 -16.40 7.33
CA SER A 69 0.50 -17.79 6.98
C SER A 69 0.16 -18.00 5.49
N LYS A 70 -0.17 -16.93 4.76
CA LYS A 70 -0.40 -16.97 3.31
C LYS A 70 0.89 -16.89 2.47
N GLY A 71 2.02 -16.67 3.12
CA GLY A 71 3.30 -16.43 2.48
C GLY A 71 3.48 -14.97 2.03
N ARG A 72 4.62 -14.72 1.39
CA ARG A 72 5.00 -13.41 0.85
C ARG A 72 4.44 -13.20 -0.56
N ALA A 73 4.27 -11.94 -0.93
CA ALA A 73 3.93 -11.54 -2.30
C ALA A 73 4.91 -12.14 -3.32
N THR A 74 4.40 -12.53 -4.47
CA THR A 74 5.17 -13.12 -5.57
C THR A 74 5.67 -12.05 -6.53
N ILE A 75 6.62 -12.43 -7.41
CA ILE A 75 7.10 -11.53 -8.47
C ILE A 75 6.00 -11.05 -9.42
N PHE A 76 4.87 -11.77 -9.51
CA PHE A 76 3.73 -11.39 -10.34
C PHE A 76 2.83 -10.36 -9.67
N ASP A 77 2.90 -10.23 -8.33
CA ASP A 77 2.15 -9.23 -7.58
C ASP A 77 2.78 -7.82 -7.69
N LYS A 78 4.00 -7.72 -8.23
CA LYS A 78 4.74 -6.44 -8.38
C LYS A 78 4.00 -5.43 -9.26
N ASP A 79 3.22 -5.90 -10.25
CA ASP A 79 2.53 -5.02 -11.20
C ASP A 79 1.52 -4.11 -10.49
N ILE A 80 0.92 -4.60 -9.39
CA ILE A 80 0.03 -3.81 -8.53
C ILE A 80 0.80 -2.67 -7.86
N TRP A 81 2.02 -2.93 -7.38
CA TRP A 81 2.86 -1.91 -6.75
C TRP A 81 3.26 -0.84 -7.75
N ILE A 82 3.72 -1.27 -8.93
CA ILE A 82 4.11 -0.37 -10.03
C ILE A 82 2.93 0.51 -10.44
N TYR A 83 1.73 -0.06 -10.54
CA TYR A 83 0.51 0.68 -10.84
C TYR A 83 0.23 1.75 -9.77
N CYS A 84 0.21 1.37 -8.50
CA CYS A 84 -0.08 2.29 -7.39
C CYS A 84 0.95 3.43 -7.32
N MET A 85 2.23 3.11 -7.43
CA MET A 85 3.30 4.11 -7.44
C MET A 85 3.18 5.05 -8.64
N SER A 86 2.87 4.52 -9.83
CA SER A 86 2.67 5.33 -11.03
C SER A 86 1.51 6.31 -10.86
N ARG A 87 0.43 5.91 -10.18
CA ARG A 87 -0.70 6.82 -9.87
C ARG A 87 -0.33 7.92 -8.89
N LEU A 88 0.48 7.61 -7.88
CA LEU A 88 0.99 8.63 -6.95
C LEU A 88 1.88 9.64 -7.67
N VAL A 89 2.79 9.18 -8.54
CA VAL A 89 3.64 10.05 -9.36
C VAL A 89 2.80 10.90 -10.31
N GLN A 90 1.82 10.31 -11.00
CA GLN A 90 0.90 11.05 -11.87
C GLN A 90 0.13 12.14 -11.11
N ALA A 91 -0.33 11.85 -9.89
CA ALA A 91 -1.00 12.84 -9.04
C ALA A 91 -0.05 13.99 -8.66
N LEU A 92 1.19 13.68 -8.28
CA LEU A 92 2.21 14.68 -8.01
C LEU A 92 2.52 15.56 -9.23
N ASP A 93 2.68 14.96 -10.42
CA ASP A 93 2.92 15.68 -11.67
C ASP A 93 1.75 16.58 -12.06
N ALA A 94 0.52 16.18 -11.72
CA ALA A 94 -0.69 16.98 -11.88
C ALA A 94 -0.85 18.07 -10.80
N GLY A 95 0.07 18.19 -9.85
CA GLY A 95 0.02 19.14 -8.74
C GLY A 95 -1.04 18.79 -7.68
N ALA A 96 -1.50 17.54 -7.63
CA ALA A 96 -2.43 17.07 -6.61
C ALA A 96 -1.69 16.64 -5.33
N ASP A 97 -2.33 16.85 -4.18
CA ASP A 97 -1.81 16.41 -2.90
C ASP A 97 -1.96 14.88 -2.75
N ILE A 98 -0.87 14.22 -2.38
CA ILE A 98 -0.87 12.80 -2.00
C ILE A 98 -0.85 12.65 -0.48
N SER A 99 -1.57 11.65 0.03
CA SER A 99 -1.64 11.34 1.46
C SER A 99 -0.72 10.18 1.82
N ARG A 100 -0.23 10.18 3.06
CA ARG A 100 0.47 9.04 3.70
C ARG A 100 -0.46 8.19 4.57
N THR A 101 -1.75 8.54 4.61
CA THR A 101 -2.80 7.96 5.46
C THR A 101 -4.06 7.72 4.67
#